data_AF-A0A8R2A747-F1
#
_entry.id   AF-A0A8R2A747-F1
#
_cell.length_a   1.000
_cell.length_b   1.000
_cell.length_c   1.000
_cell.angle_alpha   90.00
_cell.angle_beta   90.00
_cell.angle_gamma   90.00
#
_symmetry.space_group_name_H-M   'P 1'
#
loop_
_entity.id
_entity.type
_entity.pdbx_description
1 polymer ?
#
loop_
_entity_poly.entity_id
_entity_poly.type
_entity_poly.pdbx_seq_one_letter_code
_entity_poly.pdbx_strand_id
1 'polypeptide(L)'
;MFSFRLTFFVHCYYYNVFLYYHLFVPAVRSSDGPRKRTNEKMVGTATRHLDEFKINCLHQFTKKELNEHAVAQWNYQVNKTEATEHEAMRSSIRLFIYQKLLVTSAENMSVAFGMSYEDLLPLVYFVHDRGICQLNTDEYKTTLMLKRKLKTTINELTVCEYRKTNHPCDVTADEINVIMASSSDAIELKYYWKAWHNHTSYDVKNIYMNYIEMLNYMARLNRFSNEVDYYMEPYNSHNQGQLNADQMYEGIRPLYLHLYTHVRKILREKFGTATVSANGPIPVHLLGSVLGQPWTKLIPFMVQEFVVHESGKTHSMTPAKRLFDQANRFFVSIGMGCVPKSVWSHSVWKDNKHFSNRQPSSWDLYANNDFRIKMDVKDTVEDVYTMHKQLGLVHYFAAYKNQPIAYQHTSNPAFVYGVINALTLSVRYQDFIGRYNDSASSRSAYLLRLAMEKVAVLPFAYAADVWHSEACTSSFAPKRMNDHWWSKRLKYEGVVSPISKDMDKCMNPNYKPFDPSAAYAEVIELPHIKDFLGPIIEFQVFKALCTICGEYKSKHAKTKHLYECNLRGYKKVGKIIKSVMASGSSVEWKFLFETIVGHRRVEIEPLLEYFQPLHNHLLKTNQETNEHIGWK
;
A
#
# COMPACT_ATOMS: atom_id res chain seq x y z
N MET A 1 -20.18 -3.73 32.54
CA MET A 1 -19.20 -4.62 33.22
C MET A 1 -17.80 -4.63 32.58
N PHE A 2 -17.65 -4.64 31.25
CA PHE A 2 -16.33 -4.64 30.58
C PHE A 2 -15.53 -3.33 30.78
N SER A 3 -16.19 -2.17 30.63
CA SER A 3 -15.61 -0.84 30.89
C SER A 3 -15.14 -0.69 32.35
N PHE A 4 -15.88 -1.20 33.34
CA PHE A 4 -15.48 -1.10 34.75
C PHE A 4 -14.27 -1.98 35.08
N ARG A 5 -14.21 -3.23 34.57
CA ARG A 5 -13.05 -4.11 34.77
C ARG A 5 -11.79 -3.61 34.07
N LEU A 6 -11.92 -3.04 32.87
CA LEU A 6 -10.81 -2.48 32.10
C LEU A 6 -10.29 -1.17 32.72
N THR A 7 -11.20 -0.28 33.14
CA THR A 7 -10.84 0.95 33.87
C THR A 7 -10.19 0.61 35.21
N PHE A 8 -10.69 -0.40 35.93
CA PHE A 8 -10.09 -0.86 37.19
C PHE A 8 -8.73 -1.51 36.97
N PHE A 9 -8.54 -2.30 35.91
CA PHE A 9 -7.24 -2.90 35.59
C PHE A 9 -6.22 -1.85 35.18
N VAL A 10 -6.60 -0.88 34.34
CA VAL A 10 -5.72 0.21 33.90
C VAL A 10 -5.46 1.20 35.05
N HIS A 11 -6.45 1.61 35.84
CA HIS A 11 -6.20 2.44 37.03
C HIS A 11 -5.36 1.71 38.10
N CYS A 12 -5.62 0.43 38.41
CA CYS A 12 -4.82 -0.32 39.37
C CYS A 12 -3.40 -0.61 38.86
N TYR A 13 -3.21 -0.71 37.53
CA TYR A 13 -1.90 -0.80 36.91
C TYR A 13 -1.09 0.48 37.11
N TYR A 14 -1.71 1.62 36.80
CA TYR A 14 -1.02 2.88 36.66
C TYR A 14 -0.76 3.55 38.03
N TYR A 15 -1.60 3.33 39.04
CA TYR A 15 -1.33 3.77 40.43
C TYR A 15 -0.08 3.09 41.03
N ASN A 16 0.30 1.91 40.55
CA ASN A 16 1.46 1.14 41.05
C ASN A 16 2.75 1.35 40.25
N VAL A 17 2.75 2.23 39.23
CA VAL A 17 3.96 2.67 38.51
C VAL A 17 4.79 3.66 39.38
N PHE A 18 4.27 4.09 40.53
CA PHE A 18 4.98 4.97 41.46
C PHE A 18 6.28 4.37 42.05
N LEU A 19 6.41 3.04 42.12
CA LEU A 19 7.67 2.38 42.53
C LEU A 19 8.74 2.37 41.43
N TYR A 20 8.38 2.74 40.19
CA TYR A 20 9.16 2.58 38.97
C TYR A 20 10.21 3.70 38.76
N TYR A 21 9.96 4.93 39.22
CA TYR A 21 10.78 6.08 38.84
C TYR A 21 12.08 6.25 39.66
N HIS A 22 12.14 5.71 40.89
CA HIS A 22 13.31 5.92 41.77
C HIS A 22 14.54 5.05 41.44
N LEU A 23 14.49 4.16 40.44
CA LEU A 23 15.57 3.19 40.17
C LEU A 23 16.27 3.30 38.81
N PHE A 24 15.77 4.11 37.85
CA PHE A 24 16.31 4.12 36.48
C PHE A 24 16.73 5.47 35.89
N VAL A 25 16.56 6.59 36.61
CA VAL A 25 17.20 7.86 36.22
C VAL A 25 18.42 8.09 37.12
N PRO A 26 19.67 8.04 36.61
CA PRO A 26 20.82 8.44 37.41
C PRO A 26 20.69 9.93 37.72
N ALA A 27 20.74 10.28 39.01
CA ALA A 27 20.89 11.66 39.44
C ALA A 27 22.14 12.27 38.78
N VAL A 28 21.96 13.40 38.09
CA VAL A 28 23.06 14.28 37.73
C VAL A 28 23.81 14.61 39.03
N ARG A 29 25.11 14.30 39.06
CA ARG A 29 25.98 14.50 40.23
C ARG A 29 25.90 15.94 40.74
N SER A 30 25.46 16.11 41.97
CA SER A 30 25.99 17.14 42.87
C SER A 30 26.41 16.50 44.20
N SER A 31 27.62 16.86 44.64
CA SER A 31 28.22 16.68 45.98
C SER A 31 27.23 17.13 47.09
N ASP A 32 27.08 16.58 48.29
CA ASP A 32 27.93 15.86 49.26
C ASP A 32 27.03 15.13 50.29
N GLY A 33 27.57 14.14 51.04
CA GLY A 33 27.04 13.73 52.37
C GLY A 33 26.82 12.22 52.62
N PRO A 34 27.14 11.66 53.82
CA PRO A 34 27.39 10.23 54.00
C PRO A 34 26.15 9.36 54.27
N ARG A 35 26.18 8.15 53.70
CA ARG A 35 25.18 7.06 53.79
C ARG A 35 25.00 6.48 55.20
N LYS A 36 23.75 6.23 55.59
CA LYS A 36 23.38 5.11 56.49
C LYS A 36 23.03 3.88 55.62
N ARG A 37 23.77 2.79 55.82
CA ARG A 37 23.54 1.47 55.20
C ARG A 37 22.46 0.72 56.00
N THR A 38 21.34 0.37 55.36
CA THR A 38 20.56 -0.83 55.70
C THR A 38 19.62 -1.23 54.53
N ASN A 39 19.77 -2.46 54.05
CA ASN A 39 18.79 -3.28 53.29
C ASN A 39 18.23 -2.85 51.91
N GLU A 40 19.01 -2.25 51.01
CA GLU A 40 18.56 -1.96 49.63
C GLU A 40 18.63 -3.14 48.63
N LYS A 41 19.34 -4.25 48.93
CA LYS A 41 19.64 -5.28 47.91
C LYS A 41 18.51 -6.27 47.59
N MET A 42 17.58 -6.54 48.50
CA MET A 42 16.46 -7.47 48.26
C MET A 42 15.20 -6.77 47.73
N VAL A 43 15.00 -5.50 48.08
CA VAL A 43 13.82 -4.73 47.63
C VAL A 43 13.95 -4.37 46.14
N GLY A 44 15.15 -4.00 45.68
CA GLY A 44 15.40 -3.60 44.28
C GLY A 44 15.31 -4.73 43.24
N THR A 45 15.40 -6.00 43.65
CA THR A 45 15.22 -7.16 42.74
C THR A 45 13.75 -7.56 42.64
N ALA A 46 13.03 -7.55 43.77
CA ALA A 46 11.60 -7.88 43.81
C ALA A 46 10.73 -6.84 43.08
N THR A 47 11.03 -5.54 43.21
CA THR A 47 10.34 -4.48 42.46
C THR A 47 10.60 -4.56 40.96
N ARG A 48 11.85 -4.76 40.54
CA ARG A 48 12.22 -4.91 39.12
C ARG A 48 11.55 -6.13 38.46
N HIS A 49 11.43 -7.26 39.17
CA HIS A 49 10.70 -8.43 38.69
C HIS A 49 9.18 -8.23 38.62
N LEU A 50 8.60 -7.48 39.57
CA LEU A 50 7.18 -7.14 39.57
C LEU A 50 6.82 -6.19 38.41
N ASP A 51 7.76 -5.33 38.03
CA ASP A 51 7.58 -4.34 36.96
C ASP A 51 7.75 -4.93 35.56
N GLU A 52 8.71 -5.84 35.36
CA GLU A 52 8.80 -6.67 34.14
C GLU A 52 7.56 -7.56 33.96
N PHE A 53 7.03 -8.12 35.06
CA PHE A 53 5.81 -8.92 35.04
C PHE A 53 4.59 -8.12 34.57
N LYS A 54 4.45 -6.88 35.06
CA LYS A 54 3.39 -5.97 34.60
C LYS A 54 3.56 -5.64 33.11
N ILE A 55 4.70 -5.14 32.66
CA ILE A 55 4.87 -4.81 31.23
C ILE A 55 4.57 -6.03 30.32
N ASN A 56 4.97 -7.22 30.74
CA ASN A 56 4.64 -8.46 30.04
C ASN A 56 3.13 -8.77 30.03
N CYS A 57 2.42 -8.57 31.15
CA CYS A 57 0.96 -8.70 31.21
C CYS A 57 0.23 -7.72 30.28
N LEU A 58 0.65 -6.45 30.23
CA LEU A 58 0.09 -5.48 29.28
C LEU A 58 0.34 -5.91 27.83
N HIS A 59 1.55 -6.37 27.51
CA HIS A 59 1.85 -6.89 26.18
C HIS A 59 1.00 -8.10 25.81
N GLN A 60 0.78 -9.04 26.74
CA GLN A 60 -0.09 -10.19 26.51
C GLN A 60 -1.55 -9.77 26.31
N PHE A 61 -2.04 -8.80 27.08
CA PHE A 61 -3.40 -8.28 26.93
C PHE A 61 -3.57 -7.57 25.57
N THR A 62 -2.64 -6.69 25.18
CA THR A 62 -2.65 -6.05 23.86
C THR A 62 -2.61 -7.08 22.73
N LYS A 63 -1.74 -8.10 22.82
CA LYS A 63 -1.70 -9.20 21.83
C LYS A 63 -3.04 -9.91 21.70
N LYS A 64 -3.73 -10.13 22.81
CA LYS A 64 -5.06 -10.74 22.80
C LYS A 64 -6.09 -9.84 22.11
N GLU A 65 -6.15 -8.55 22.43
CA GLU A 65 -7.07 -7.61 21.78
C GLU A 65 -6.80 -7.50 20.27
N LEU A 66 -5.52 -7.46 19.86
CA LEU A 66 -5.12 -7.46 18.45
C LEU A 66 -5.48 -8.77 17.74
N ASN A 67 -5.26 -9.92 18.39
CA ASN A 67 -5.63 -11.22 17.83
C ASN A 67 -7.15 -11.33 17.62
N GLU A 68 -7.96 -10.97 18.62
CA GLU A 68 -9.41 -11.01 18.51
C GLU A 68 -9.92 -10.11 17.38
N HIS A 69 -9.33 -8.91 17.24
CA HIS A 69 -9.60 -8.04 16.11
C HIS A 69 -9.19 -8.65 14.77
N ALA A 70 -7.95 -9.13 14.64
CA ALA A 70 -7.43 -9.69 13.40
C ALA A 70 -8.23 -10.92 12.94
N VAL A 71 -8.67 -11.78 13.87
CA VAL A 71 -9.53 -12.93 13.57
C VAL A 71 -10.91 -12.49 13.08
N ALA A 72 -11.54 -11.51 13.73
CA ALA A 72 -12.83 -10.98 13.30
C ALA A 72 -12.75 -10.36 11.89
N GLN A 73 -11.69 -9.57 11.62
CA GLN A 73 -11.44 -9.01 10.30
C GLN A 73 -11.20 -10.11 9.26
N TRP A 74 -10.33 -11.09 9.55
CA TRP A 74 -10.07 -12.22 8.65
C TRP A 74 -11.35 -12.95 8.26
N ASN A 75 -12.21 -13.26 9.24
CA ASN A 75 -13.47 -13.98 9.00
C ASN A 75 -14.41 -13.19 8.08
N TYR A 76 -14.54 -11.88 8.27
CA TYR A 76 -15.30 -11.01 7.36
C TYR A 76 -14.70 -10.98 5.95
N GLN A 77 -13.37 -10.96 5.85
CA GLN A 77 -12.65 -10.84 4.58
C GLN A 77 -12.80 -12.07 3.70
N VAL A 78 -12.77 -13.26 4.29
CA VAL A 78 -12.92 -14.55 3.57
C VAL A 78 -14.36 -15.04 3.49
N ASN A 79 -15.28 -14.44 4.27
CA ASN A 79 -16.69 -14.83 4.33
C ASN A 79 -17.59 -13.67 4.84
N LYS A 80 -17.90 -12.72 3.96
CA LYS A 80 -18.85 -11.62 4.15
C LYS A 80 -20.26 -12.16 4.34
N THR A 81 -20.76 -11.99 5.55
CA THR A 81 -22.16 -12.16 5.96
C THR A 81 -22.51 -11.04 6.94
N GLU A 82 -23.78 -10.77 7.17
CA GLU A 82 -24.20 -9.77 8.16
C GLU A 82 -23.58 -10.03 9.55
N ALA A 83 -23.47 -11.30 9.94
CA ALA A 83 -22.88 -11.70 11.21
C ALA A 83 -21.37 -11.43 11.29
N THR A 84 -20.59 -11.81 10.26
CA THR A 84 -19.14 -11.55 10.24
C THR A 84 -18.84 -10.06 10.10
N GLU A 85 -19.69 -9.34 9.39
CA GLU A 85 -19.61 -7.90 9.21
C GLU A 85 -19.87 -7.14 10.52
N HIS A 86 -20.92 -7.53 11.25
CA HIS A 86 -21.21 -6.98 12.58
C HIS A 86 -20.09 -7.28 13.57
N GLU A 87 -19.54 -8.49 13.57
CA GLU A 87 -18.44 -8.86 14.46
C GLU A 87 -17.14 -8.10 14.12
N ALA A 88 -16.82 -7.96 12.82
CA ALA A 88 -15.71 -7.13 12.38
C ALA A 88 -15.86 -5.68 12.88
N MET A 89 -17.06 -5.09 12.75
CA MET A 89 -17.34 -3.74 13.27
C MET A 89 -17.16 -3.64 14.78
N ARG A 90 -17.73 -4.59 15.52
CA ARG A 90 -17.64 -4.65 16.97
C ARG A 90 -16.18 -4.74 17.43
N SER A 91 -15.38 -5.56 16.75
CA SER A 91 -13.95 -5.70 17.03
C SER A 91 -13.18 -4.40 16.79
N SER A 92 -13.47 -3.66 15.71
CA SER A 92 -12.84 -2.36 15.42
C SER A 92 -13.17 -1.31 16.47
N ILE A 93 -14.40 -1.27 16.97
CA ILE A 93 -14.82 -0.35 18.04
C ILE A 93 -14.19 -0.73 19.37
N ARG A 94 -14.13 -2.02 19.69
CA ARG A 94 -13.49 -2.51 20.91
C ARG A 94 -12.00 -2.17 20.93
N LEU A 95 -11.28 -2.45 19.85
CA LEU A 95 -9.85 -2.14 19.75
C LEU A 95 -9.61 -0.64 19.88
N PHE A 96 -10.43 0.18 19.24
CA PHE A 96 -10.38 1.63 19.37
C PHE A 96 -10.56 2.11 20.82
N ILE A 97 -11.59 1.61 21.53
CA ILE A 97 -11.83 1.98 22.94
C ILE A 97 -10.61 1.59 23.80
N TYR A 98 -10.06 0.40 23.58
CA TYR A 98 -8.86 -0.07 24.26
C TYR A 98 -7.67 0.87 24.03
N GLN A 99 -7.38 1.21 22.77
CA GLN A 99 -6.31 2.13 22.42
C GLN A 99 -6.50 3.52 23.02
N LYS A 100 -7.72 4.07 22.94
CA LYS A 100 -8.06 5.38 23.53
C LYS A 100 -7.85 5.40 25.04
N LEU A 101 -8.28 4.36 25.75
CA LEU A 101 -8.08 4.26 27.20
C LEU A 101 -6.61 4.30 27.58
N LEU A 102 -5.74 3.67 26.79
CA LEU A 102 -4.32 3.65 27.05
C LEU A 102 -3.67 5.01 26.81
N VAL A 103 -4.03 5.69 25.71
CA VAL A 103 -3.57 7.05 25.43
C VAL A 103 -3.97 7.99 26.56
N THR A 104 -5.25 8.02 26.92
CA THR A 104 -5.76 8.88 28.00
C THR A 104 -5.08 8.56 29.34
N SER A 105 -4.79 7.29 29.61
CA SER A 105 -4.07 6.91 30.84
C SER A 105 -2.63 7.40 30.87
N ALA A 106 -1.91 7.33 29.74
CA ALA A 106 -0.58 7.91 29.63
C ALA A 106 -0.59 9.45 29.69
N GLU A 107 -1.58 10.11 29.10
CA GLU A 107 -1.74 11.56 29.21
C GLU A 107 -1.97 11.99 30.66
N ASN A 108 -2.87 11.31 31.37
CA ASN A 108 -3.12 11.56 32.78
C ASN A 108 -1.86 11.33 33.64
N MET A 109 -1.07 10.29 33.32
CA MET A 109 0.18 10.00 33.99
C MET A 109 1.24 11.09 33.73
N SER A 110 1.39 11.53 32.48
CA SER A 110 2.28 12.63 32.10
C SER A 110 1.98 13.89 32.93
N VAL A 111 0.70 14.26 33.04
CA VAL A 111 0.27 15.43 33.84
C VAL A 111 0.47 15.19 35.34
N ALA A 112 0.03 14.05 35.88
CA ALA A 112 0.08 13.77 37.30
C ALA A 112 1.50 13.71 37.87
N PHE A 113 2.47 13.28 37.06
CA PHE A 113 3.86 13.09 37.49
C PHE A 113 4.84 14.09 36.87
N GLY A 114 4.36 15.09 36.11
CA GLY A 114 5.22 16.08 35.46
C GLY A 114 6.21 15.49 34.47
N MET A 115 5.89 14.33 33.89
CA MET A 115 6.71 13.64 32.90
C MET A 115 6.34 14.07 31.50
N SER A 116 7.31 14.05 30.58
CA SER A 116 7.01 14.15 29.16
C SER A 116 6.19 12.91 28.73
N TYR A 117 5.18 13.14 27.89
CA TYR A 117 4.41 12.03 27.30
C TYR A 117 5.31 11.16 26.41
N GLU A 118 6.31 11.77 25.78
CA GLU A 118 7.30 11.08 24.96
C GLU A 118 8.10 10.05 25.77
N ASP A 119 8.35 10.30 27.05
CA ASP A 119 9.00 9.33 27.94
C ASP A 119 8.10 8.13 28.30
N LEU A 120 6.77 8.31 28.20
CA LEU A 120 5.78 7.25 28.42
C LEU A 120 5.48 6.47 27.14
N LEU A 121 5.96 6.95 25.98
CA LEU A 121 5.73 6.31 24.69
C LEU A 121 6.04 4.81 24.76
N PRO A 122 7.17 4.29 25.25
CA PRO A 122 7.40 2.84 25.28
C PRO A 122 6.30 1.99 25.97
N LEU A 123 5.49 2.57 26.86
CA LEU A 123 4.36 1.92 27.54
C LEU A 123 3.03 2.06 26.77
N VAL A 124 2.90 3.05 25.88
CA VAL A 124 1.70 3.34 25.07
C VAL A 124 1.96 3.50 23.57
N TYR A 125 3.15 3.08 23.08
CA TYR A 125 3.68 3.39 21.74
C TYR A 125 2.88 2.71 20.63
N PHE A 126 2.03 1.72 20.94
CA PHE A 126 1.05 1.23 19.97
C PHE A 126 0.09 2.34 19.48
N VAL A 127 0.16 3.54 20.06
CA VAL A 127 -0.49 4.78 19.63
C VAL A 127 0.51 5.95 19.52
N HIS A 128 1.73 5.70 19.03
CA HIS A 128 2.69 6.77 18.67
C HIS A 128 2.01 7.87 17.86
N ASP A 129 1.14 7.43 16.95
CA ASP A 129 0.15 8.26 16.32
C ASP A 129 -1.14 8.31 17.18
N ARG A 130 -1.25 9.38 18.00
CA ARG A 130 -2.46 9.71 18.76
C ARG A 130 -3.71 9.79 17.87
N GLY A 131 -3.49 10.13 16.60
CA GLY A 131 -4.37 10.07 15.46
C GLY A 131 -5.85 9.87 15.73
N ILE A 132 -6.27 8.65 15.46
CA ILE A 132 -7.66 8.25 15.56
C ILE A 132 -8.16 8.27 17.00
N CYS A 133 -7.29 8.03 17.99
CA CYS A 133 -7.66 7.97 19.42
C CYS A 133 -8.02 9.34 20.01
N GLN A 134 -7.72 10.44 19.31
CA GLN A 134 -8.21 11.76 19.68
C GLN A 134 -9.73 11.90 19.48
N LEU A 135 -10.32 11.19 18.52
CA LEU A 135 -11.77 11.16 18.31
C LEU A 135 -12.49 10.56 19.51
N ASN A 136 -13.71 11.01 19.81
CA ASN A 136 -14.59 10.31 20.73
C ASN A 136 -15.19 9.05 20.08
N THR A 137 -15.90 8.24 20.86
CA THR A 137 -16.41 6.95 20.37
C THR A 137 -17.46 7.09 19.26
N ASP A 138 -18.29 8.12 19.30
CA ASP A 138 -19.35 8.32 18.30
C ASP A 138 -18.80 8.96 17.02
N GLU A 139 -17.82 9.86 17.15
CA GLU A 139 -17.02 10.38 16.04
C GLU A 139 -16.29 9.24 15.32
N TYR A 140 -15.61 8.33 16.05
CA TYR A 140 -14.94 7.17 15.46
C TYR A 140 -15.92 6.24 14.74
N LYS A 141 -17.07 5.92 15.36
CA LYS A 141 -18.13 5.13 14.71
C LYS A 141 -18.61 5.81 13.43
N THR A 142 -18.80 7.12 13.45
CA THR A 142 -19.23 7.90 12.28
C THR A 142 -18.19 7.82 11.16
N THR A 143 -16.90 8.02 11.48
CA THR A 143 -15.80 7.87 10.51
C THR A 143 -15.73 6.46 9.93
N LEU A 144 -15.87 5.42 10.77
CA LEU A 144 -15.89 4.02 10.33
C LEU A 144 -17.10 3.72 9.43
N MET A 145 -18.28 4.24 9.76
CA MET A 145 -19.50 4.10 8.96
C MET A 145 -19.36 4.80 7.61
N LEU A 146 -18.81 6.01 7.57
CA LEU A 146 -18.56 6.74 6.31
C LEU A 146 -17.57 5.98 5.41
N LYS A 147 -16.43 5.53 5.97
CA LYS A 147 -15.44 4.69 5.27
C LYS A 147 -16.08 3.45 4.65
N ARG A 148 -16.94 2.77 5.40
CA ARG A 148 -17.63 1.56 4.92
C ARG A 148 -18.70 1.86 3.89
N LYS A 149 -19.56 2.85 4.14
CA LYS A 149 -20.60 3.26 3.20
C LYS A 149 -19.99 3.63 1.85
N LEU A 150 -18.87 4.34 1.87
CA LEU A 150 -18.11 4.68 0.66
C LEU A 150 -17.68 3.43 -0.13
N LYS A 151 -17.08 2.43 0.54
CA LYS A 151 -16.70 1.16 -0.10
C LYS A 151 -17.90 0.37 -0.61
N THR A 152 -18.96 0.27 0.19
CA THR A 152 -20.17 -0.49 -0.15
C THR A 152 -20.87 0.13 -1.37
N THR A 153 -21.06 1.44 -1.40
CA THR A 153 -21.68 2.15 -2.53
C THR A 153 -20.92 1.94 -3.84
N ILE A 154 -19.59 1.73 -3.78
CA ILE A 154 -18.77 1.49 -4.98
C ILE A 154 -18.77 0.00 -5.35
N ASN A 155 -18.60 -0.91 -4.38
CA ASN A 155 -18.48 -2.33 -4.66
C ASN A 155 -19.82 -2.99 -5.04
N GLU A 156 -20.94 -2.46 -4.54
CA GLU A 156 -22.28 -3.00 -4.78
C GLU A 156 -23.01 -2.26 -5.91
N LEU A 157 -22.30 -1.43 -6.70
CA LEU A 157 -22.91 -0.82 -7.88
C LEU A 157 -23.31 -1.89 -8.88
N THR A 158 -24.48 -1.71 -9.47
CA THR A 158 -24.94 -2.47 -10.63
C THR A 158 -25.36 -1.52 -11.75
N VAL A 159 -25.07 -1.93 -12.98
CA VAL A 159 -25.39 -1.17 -14.19
C VAL A 159 -26.13 -2.04 -15.19
N CYS A 160 -26.83 -1.41 -16.13
CA CYS A 160 -27.52 -2.11 -17.20
C CYS A 160 -26.52 -2.62 -18.24
N GLU A 161 -26.88 -3.70 -18.92
CA GLU A 161 -26.01 -4.29 -19.94
C GLU A 161 -25.95 -3.43 -21.20
N TYR A 162 -24.79 -3.38 -21.84
CA TYR A 162 -24.60 -2.62 -23.08
C TYR A 162 -25.48 -3.16 -24.22
N ARG A 163 -26.18 -2.26 -24.93
CA ARG A 163 -27.07 -2.56 -26.08
C ARG A 163 -28.22 -3.54 -25.80
N LYS A 164 -28.60 -3.77 -24.54
CA LYS A 164 -29.79 -4.58 -24.20
C LYS A 164 -30.81 -3.77 -23.42
N THR A 165 -32.01 -3.61 -23.99
CA THR A 165 -33.08 -2.78 -23.42
C THR A 165 -34.05 -3.55 -22.52
N ASN A 166 -34.02 -4.89 -22.53
CA ASN A 166 -34.93 -5.77 -21.77
C ASN A 166 -34.20 -6.71 -20.80
N HIS A 167 -32.96 -6.39 -20.43
CA HIS A 167 -32.18 -7.17 -19.46
C HIS A 167 -32.20 -6.51 -18.08
N PRO A 168 -32.13 -7.29 -16.99
CA PRO A 168 -31.96 -6.74 -15.65
C PRO A 168 -30.66 -5.92 -15.57
N CYS A 169 -30.65 -4.86 -14.76
CA CYS A 169 -29.46 -4.05 -14.51
C CYS A 169 -28.65 -4.67 -13.37
N ASP A 170 -28.00 -5.80 -13.67
CA ASP A 170 -27.30 -6.65 -12.72
C ASP A 170 -25.79 -6.79 -13.00
N VAL A 171 -25.25 -6.07 -13.98
CA VAL A 171 -23.80 -6.08 -14.26
C VAL A 171 -23.07 -5.40 -13.10
N THR A 172 -22.26 -6.17 -12.40
CA THR A 172 -21.57 -5.77 -11.16
C THR A 172 -20.29 -4.97 -11.42
N ALA A 173 -19.79 -4.28 -10.39
CA ALA A 173 -18.49 -3.62 -10.41
C ALA A 173 -17.34 -4.51 -10.92
N ASP A 174 -17.30 -5.76 -10.46
CA ASP A 174 -16.26 -6.71 -10.83
C ASP A 174 -16.34 -7.14 -12.29
N GLU A 175 -17.56 -7.37 -12.80
CA GLU A 175 -17.78 -7.69 -14.21
C GLU A 175 -17.39 -6.52 -15.10
N ILE A 176 -17.70 -5.28 -14.70
CA ILE A 176 -17.23 -4.08 -15.40
C ILE A 176 -15.70 -4.07 -15.46
N ASN A 177 -14.99 -4.34 -14.36
CA ASN A 177 -13.53 -4.37 -14.36
C ASN A 177 -12.97 -5.43 -15.32
N VAL A 178 -13.64 -6.59 -15.45
CA VAL A 178 -13.28 -7.61 -16.45
C VAL A 178 -13.52 -7.09 -17.86
N ILE A 179 -14.69 -6.50 -18.14
CA ILE A 179 -15.03 -5.94 -19.46
C ILE A 179 -14.05 -4.83 -19.86
N MET A 180 -13.72 -3.93 -18.94
CA MET A 180 -12.78 -2.83 -19.17
C MET A 180 -11.39 -3.33 -19.54
N ALA A 181 -10.98 -4.49 -19.04
CA ALA A 181 -9.69 -5.10 -19.32
C ALA A 181 -9.67 -5.89 -20.65
N SER A 182 -10.78 -6.51 -21.05
CA SER A 182 -10.80 -7.45 -22.19
C SER A 182 -11.48 -6.93 -23.46
N SER A 183 -12.42 -5.98 -23.36
CA SER A 183 -13.19 -5.53 -24.51
C SER A 183 -12.31 -4.83 -25.55
N SER A 184 -12.70 -4.99 -26.82
CA SER A 184 -12.12 -4.29 -27.97
C SER A 184 -13.08 -3.31 -28.63
N ASP A 185 -14.29 -3.13 -28.08
CA ASP A 185 -15.25 -2.12 -28.53
C ASP A 185 -15.10 -0.84 -27.68
N ALA A 186 -14.54 0.22 -28.28
CA ALA A 186 -14.36 1.51 -27.61
C ALA A 186 -15.69 2.13 -27.12
N ILE A 187 -16.80 1.85 -27.81
CA ILE A 187 -18.11 2.39 -27.45
C ILE A 187 -18.67 1.64 -26.24
N GLU A 188 -18.46 0.33 -26.15
CA GLU A 188 -18.79 -0.49 -24.97
C GLU A 188 -17.98 -0.03 -23.75
N LEU A 189 -16.67 0.12 -23.90
CA LEU A 189 -15.79 0.64 -22.84
C LEU A 189 -16.27 2.01 -22.35
N LYS A 190 -16.68 2.89 -23.27
CA LYS A 190 -17.19 4.23 -22.93
C LYS A 190 -18.52 4.16 -22.20
N TYR A 191 -19.39 3.23 -22.60
CA TYR A 191 -20.68 3.01 -21.94
C TYR A 191 -20.49 2.60 -20.49
N TYR A 192 -19.69 1.56 -20.21
CA TYR A 192 -19.48 1.09 -18.84
C TYR A 192 -18.73 2.10 -17.98
N TRP A 193 -17.75 2.80 -18.56
CA TRP A 193 -17.09 3.91 -17.88
C TRP A 193 -18.09 5.00 -17.45
N LYS A 194 -18.98 5.41 -18.38
CA LYS A 194 -20.04 6.40 -18.09
C LYS A 194 -21.02 5.88 -17.04
N ALA A 195 -21.46 4.64 -17.17
CA ALA A 195 -22.43 4.03 -16.27
C ALA A 195 -21.90 3.95 -14.83
N TRP A 196 -20.63 3.55 -14.67
CA TRP A 196 -19.95 3.55 -13.38
C TRP A 196 -19.99 4.93 -12.73
N HIS A 197 -19.45 5.95 -13.42
CA HIS A 197 -19.35 7.30 -12.85
C HIS A 197 -20.71 7.93 -12.63
N ASN A 198 -21.72 7.64 -13.46
CA ASN A 198 -23.09 8.10 -13.21
C ASN A 198 -23.67 7.52 -11.92
N HIS A 199 -23.43 6.24 -11.64
CA HIS A 199 -23.92 5.58 -10.44
C HIS A 199 -23.21 6.08 -9.18
N THR A 200 -21.88 6.26 -9.25
CA THR A 200 -21.10 6.67 -8.07
C THR A 200 -21.14 8.18 -7.81
N SER A 201 -21.36 9.03 -8.82
CA SER A 201 -21.12 10.48 -8.70
C SER A 201 -21.80 11.18 -7.52
N TYR A 202 -23.12 11.08 -7.37
CA TYR A 202 -23.82 11.91 -6.38
C TYR A 202 -23.67 11.37 -4.95
N ASP A 203 -23.97 10.09 -4.74
CA ASP A 203 -23.97 9.49 -3.41
C ASP A 203 -22.58 9.40 -2.81
N VAL A 204 -21.58 8.99 -3.62
CA VAL A 204 -20.18 8.93 -3.16
C VAL A 204 -19.67 10.33 -2.82
N LYS A 205 -20.01 11.35 -3.60
CA LYS A 205 -19.53 12.72 -3.34
C LYS A 205 -19.92 13.19 -1.95
N ASN A 206 -21.18 13.04 -1.56
CA ASN A 206 -21.63 13.50 -0.25
C ASN A 206 -20.97 12.72 0.89
N ILE A 207 -20.85 11.40 0.75
CA ILE A 207 -20.18 10.55 1.74
C ILE A 207 -18.69 10.95 1.85
N TYR A 208 -18.03 11.17 0.72
CA TYR A 208 -16.64 11.56 0.63
C TYR A 208 -16.38 12.90 1.31
N MET A 209 -17.19 13.93 1.03
CA MET A 209 -17.02 15.25 1.64
C MET A 209 -17.11 15.18 3.17
N ASN A 210 -18.10 14.45 3.69
CA ASN A 210 -18.24 14.24 5.13
C ASN A 210 -17.07 13.44 5.71
N TYR A 211 -16.56 12.44 4.97
CA TYR A 211 -15.41 11.66 5.39
C TYR A 211 -14.15 12.51 5.50
N ILE A 212 -13.85 13.34 4.50
CA ILE A 212 -12.69 14.25 4.52
C ILE A 212 -12.83 15.31 5.61
N GLU A 213 -14.03 15.83 5.87
CA GLU A 213 -14.27 16.74 6.98
C GLU A 213 -13.91 16.10 8.33
N MET A 214 -14.32 14.84 8.54
CA MET A 214 -13.97 14.06 9.73
C MET A 214 -12.46 13.83 9.84
N LEU A 215 -11.76 13.53 8.74
CA LEU A 215 -10.31 13.35 8.78
C LEU A 215 -9.57 14.67 9.04
N ASN A 216 -10.01 15.77 8.45
CA ASN A 216 -9.45 17.10 8.73
C ASN A 216 -9.68 17.51 10.19
N TYR A 217 -10.84 17.19 10.75
CA TYR A 217 -11.11 17.40 12.17
C TYR A 217 -10.18 16.56 13.05
N MET A 218 -10.02 15.27 12.75
CA MET A 218 -9.05 14.40 13.43
C MET A 218 -7.63 14.96 13.36
N ALA A 219 -7.19 15.44 12.20
CA ALA A 219 -5.85 16.01 12.03
C ALA A 219 -5.64 17.26 12.90
N ARG A 220 -6.64 18.13 13.00
CA ARG A 220 -6.62 19.32 13.89
C ARG A 220 -6.52 18.94 15.36
N LEU A 221 -7.23 17.88 15.79
CA LEU A 221 -7.08 17.36 17.16
C LEU A 221 -5.65 16.87 17.44
N ASN A 222 -4.95 16.43 16.40
CA ASN A 222 -3.54 16.01 16.46
C ASN A 222 -2.55 17.16 16.18
N ARG A 223 -3.01 18.42 16.17
CA ARG A 223 -2.19 19.64 15.96
C ARG A 223 -1.61 19.78 14.54
N PHE A 224 -2.23 19.16 13.55
CA PHE A 224 -1.94 19.38 12.13
C PHE A 224 -2.98 20.31 11.51
N SER A 225 -2.62 21.04 10.45
CA SER A 225 -3.56 21.99 9.81
C SER A 225 -4.71 21.28 9.11
N ASN A 226 -4.42 20.13 8.50
CA ASN A 226 -5.33 19.32 7.71
C ASN A 226 -4.84 17.86 7.67
N GLU A 227 -5.66 16.98 7.10
CA GLU A 227 -5.38 15.55 6.95
C GLU A 227 -4.10 15.29 6.15
N VAL A 228 -3.78 16.14 5.16
CA VAL A 228 -2.61 15.98 4.30
C VAL A 228 -1.31 16.21 5.05
N ASP A 229 -1.24 17.28 5.84
CA ASP A 229 -0.10 17.54 6.72
C ASP A 229 0.12 16.39 7.69
N TYR A 230 -0.97 15.78 8.16
CA TYR A 230 -0.95 14.67 9.10
C TYR A 230 -0.43 13.37 8.47
N TYR A 231 -0.96 12.91 7.32
CA TYR A 231 -0.45 11.67 6.71
C TYR A 231 0.94 11.83 6.09
N MET A 232 1.36 13.07 5.76
CA MET A 232 2.69 13.36 5.21
C MET A 232 3.78 13.46 6.29
N GLU A 233 3.43 13.52 7.58
CA GLU A 233 4.38 13.61 8.68
C GLU A 233 5.47 12.52 8.63
N PRO A 234 5.16 11.23 8.40
CA PRO A 234 6.17 10.18 8.36
C PRO A 234 7.18 10.32 7.21
N TYR A 235 6.86 11.17 6.22
CA TYR A 235 7.68 11.42 5.04
C TYR A 235 8.51 12.72 5.19
N ASN A 236 7.96 13.72 5.89
CA ASN A 236 8.47 15.07 6.04
C ASN A 236 9.37 15.24 7.29
N SER A 237 10.50 14.54 7.37
CA SER A 237 11.45 14.72 8.49
C SER A 237 12.05 16.14 8.49
N HIS A 238 11.80 16.91 9.55
CA HIS A 238 12.10 18.35 9.68
C HIS A 238 13.56 18.79 9.46
N ASN A 239 14.54 17.88 9.46
CA ASN A 239 15.97 18.22 9.45
C ASN A 239 16.80 17.59 8.30
N GLN A 240 16.18 16.96 7.29
CA GLN A 240 16.93 16.11 6.33
C GLN A 240 16.64 16.39 4.84
N GLY A 241 16.09 17.56 4.54
CA GLY A 241 15.64 17.93 3.19
C GLY A 241 14.23 17.41 2.91
N GLN A 242 13.36 18.29 2.43
CA GLN A 242 11.98 17.96 2.12
C GLN A 242 11.94 17.03 0.90
N LEU A 243 11.11 15.99 0.94
CA LEU A 243 10.81 15.20 -0.26
C LEU A 243 10.23 16.14 -1.31
N ASN A 244 10.90 16.23 -2.46
CA ASN A 244 10.43 17.06 -3.56
C ASN A 244 9.80 16.17 -4.64
N ALA A 245 8.53 15.81 -4.41
CA ALA A 245 7.78 14.96 -5.33
C ALA A 245 7.69 15.56 -6.74
N ASP A 246 7.59 16.90 -6.84
CA ASP A 246 7.56 17.63 -8.12
C ASP A 246 8.84 17.42 -8.93
N GLN A 247 10.00 17.58 -8.29
CA GLN A 247 11.30 17.35 -8.93
C GLN A 247 11.48 15.88 -9.34
N MET A 248 11.07 14.94 -8.48
CA MET A 248 11.12 13.51 -8.80
C MET A 248 10.24 13.18 -10.01
N TYR A 249 9.01 13.70 -10.02
CA TYR A 249 8.07 13.51 -11.11
C TYR A 249 8.62 14.09 -12.42
N GLU A 250 9.11 15.34 -12.43
CA GLU A 250 9.66 15.96 -13.63
C GLU A 250 10.93 15.25 -14.13
N GLY A 251 11.74 14.67 -13.23
CA GLY A 251 12.87 13.83 -13.63
C GLY A 251 12.47 12.48 -14.24
N ILE A 252 11.34 11.90 -13.83
CA ILE A 252 10.78 10.66 -14.38
C ILE A 252 9.98 10.91 -15.66
N ARG A 253 9.42 12.12 -15.82
CA ARG A 253 8.53 12.52 -16.91
C ARG A 253 9.05 12.14 -18.31
N PRO A 254 10.32 12.32 -18.69
CA PRO A 254 10.79 11.92 -20.02
C PRO A 254 10.56 10.44 -20.35
N LEU A 255 10.87 9.53 -19.41
CA LEU A 255 10.63 8.10 -19.56
C LEU A 255 9.13 7.82 -19.73
N TYR A 256 8.29 8.46 -18.91
CA TYR A 256 6.84 8.32 -19.01
C TYR A 256 6.30 8.80 -20.36
N LEU A 257 6.75 9.95 -20.86
CA LEU A 257 6.27 10.50 -22.14
C LEU A 257 6.57 9.57 -23.32
N HIS A 258 7.73 8.91 -23.32
CA HIS A 258 8.06 7.93 -24.35
C HIS A 258 7.21 6.65 -24.24
N LEU A 259 6.99 6.15 -23.03
CA LEU A 259 6.08 5.03 -22.78
C LEU A 259 4.65 5.36 -23.19
N TYR A 260 4.14 6.50 -22.74
CA TYR A 260 2.83 7.05 -23.07
C TYR A 260 2.63 7.14 -24.59
N THR A 261 3.61 7.69 -25.31
CA THR A 261 3.52 7.89 -26.76
C THR A 261 3.42 6.55 -27.49
N HIS A 262 4.21 5.57 -27.05
CA HIS A 262 4.17 4.21 -27.58
C HIS A 262 2.80 3.53 -27.32
N VAL A 263 2.28 3.65 -26.09
CA VAL A 263 0.95 3.12 -25.73
C VAL A 263 -0.16 3.82 -26.52
N ARG A 264 -0.11 5.15 -26.69
CA ARG A 264 -1.07 5.90 -27.50
C ARG A 264 -1.10 5.41 -28.94
N LYS A 265 0.06 5.16 -29.53
CA LYS A 265 0.17 4.62 -30.89
C LYS A 265 -0.53 3.26 -30.99
N ILE A 266 -0.26 2.34 -30.05
CA ILE A 266 -0.90 1.02 -30.04
C ILE A 266 -2.42 1.13 -29.87
N LEU A 267 -2.89 1.98 -28.95
CA LEU A 267 -4.33 2.22 -28.78
C LEU A 267 -4.97 2.80 -30.04
N ARG A 268 -4.24 3.65 -30.76
CA ARG A 268 -4.69 4.23 -32.04
C ARG A 268 -4.75 3.19 -33.16
N GLU A 269 -3.82 2.26 -33.21
CA GLU A 269 -3.85 1.12 -34.12
C GLU A 269 -5.04 0.19 -33.81
N LYS A 270 -5.33 -0.03 -32.52
CA LYS A 270 -6.42 -0.91 -32.08
C LYS A 270 -7.82 -0.29 -32.25
N PHE A 271 -8.00 0.96 -31.82
CA PHE A 271 -9.32 1.61 -31.73
C PHE A 271 -9.58 2.65 -32.83
N GLY A 272 -8.60 2.88 -33.70
CA GLY A 272 -8.70 3.80 -34.84
C GLY A 272 -8.35 5.26 -34.52
N THR A 273 -7.98 5.99 -35.57
CA THR A 273 -7.54 7.40 -35.51
C THR A 273 -8.64 8.38 -35.13
N ALA A 274 -9.92 8.01 -35.33
CA ALA A 274 -11.07 8.81 -34.90
C ALA A 274 -11.25 8.77 -33.38
N THR A 275 -10.84 7.69 -32.73
CA THR A 275 -10.98 7.49 -31.28
C THR A 275 -9.77 8.00 -30.51
N VAL A 276 -8.57 7.77 -31.03
CA VAL A 276 -7.31 8.16 -30.37
C VAL A 276 -6.53 9.10 -31.28
N SER A 277 -6.36 10.34 -30.82
CA SER A 277 -5.59 11.35 -31.55
C SER A 277 -4.11 10.97 -31.67
N ALA A 278 -3.47 11.39 -32.77
CA ALA A 278 -2.04 11.21 -32.96
C ALA A 278 -1.17 12.07 -32.02
N ASN A 279 -1.70 13.21 -31.57
CA ASN A 279 -0.97 14.19 -30.77
C ASN A 279 -1.75 14.71 -29.55
N GLY A 280 -2.97 14.21 -29.33
CA GLY A 280 -3.82 14.59 -28.20
C GLY A 280 -3.74 13.61 -27.02
N PRO A 281 -4.47 13.90 -25.94
CA PRO A 281 -4.54 13.03 -24.76
C PRO A 281 -5.24 11.69 -25.06
N ILE A 282 -4.98 10.66 -24.24
CA ILE A 282 -5.63 9.36 -24.34
C ILE A 282 -6.99 9.41 -23.59
N PRO A 283 -8.10 8.99 -24.22
CA PRO A 283 -9.35 8.78 -23.51
C PRO A 283 -9.23 7.66 -22.46
N VAL A 284 -9.47 7.96 -21.19
CA VAL A 284 -9.10 7.08 -20.06
C VAL A 284 -9.72 5.68 -20.11
N HIS A 285 -10.94 5.54 -20.65
CA HIS A 285 -11.67 4.27 -20.75
C HIS A 285 -10.97 3.21 -21.62
N LEU A 286 -9.94 3.57 -22.38
CA LEU A 286 -9.17 2.65 -23.23
C LEU A 286 -7.98 2.02 -22.51
N LEU A 287 -7.74 2.39 -21.25
CA LEU A 287 -6.53 2.01 -20.50
C LEU A 287 -6.74 0.79 -19.59
N GLY A 288 -7.73 -0.05 -19.89
CA GLY A 288 -7.91 -1.35 -19.23
C GLY A 288 -8.66 -1.34 -17.90
N SER A 289 -9.10 -0.17 -17.40
CA SER A 289 -9.93 -0.05 -16.20
C SER A 289 -10.73 1.25 -16.19
N VAL A 290 -11.68 1.37 -15.27
CA VAL A 290 -12.46 2.62 -15.06
C VAL A 290 -11.56 3.80 -14.67
N LEU A 291 -10.49 3.55 -13.91
CA LEU A 291 -9.52 4.56 -13.54
C LEU A 291 -8.46 4.81 -14.61
N GLY A 292 -8.29 3.86 -15.54
CA GLY A 292 -7.18 3.84 -16.49
C GLY A 292 -5.86 3.37 -15.90
N GLN A 293 -5.91 2.67 -14.76
CA GLN A 293 -4.78 1.99 -14.12
C GLN A 293 -5.24 0.62 -13.55
N PRO A 294 -4.36 -0.39 -13.48
CA PRO A 294 -3.00 -0.41 -14.01
C PRO A 294 -2.98 -0.68 -15.52
N TRP A 295 -1.97 -0.16 -16.23
CA TRP A 295 -1.82 -0.40 -17.68
C TRP A 295 -1.46 -1.84 -18.03
N THR A 296 -1.05 -2.66 -17.05
CA THR A 296 -0.69 -4.07 -17.26
C THR A 296 -1.79 -4.89 -17.94
N LYS A 297 -3.06 -4.47 -17.85
CA LYS A 297 -4.18 -5.12 -18.55
C LYS A 297 -4.13 -4.96 -20.06
N LEU A 298 -3.32 -4.04 -20.59
CA LEU A 298 -3.08 -3.87 -22.02
C LEU A 298 -1.98 -4.79 -22.56
N ILE A 299 -1.18 -5.42 -21.70
CA ILE A 299 -0.03 -6.25 -22.10
C ILE A 299 -0.39 -7.36 -23.09
N PRO A 300 -1.49 -8.11 -22.92
CA PRO A 300 -1.87 -9.15 -23.88
C PRO A 300 -2.07 -8.63 -25.32
N PHE A 301 -2.30 -7.33 -25.49
CA PHE A 301 -2.44 -6.70 -26.81
C PHE A 301 -1.09 -6.24 -27.40
N MET A 302 -0.06 -6.06 -26.56
CA MET A 302 1.23 -5.48 -26.95
C MET A 302 2.31 -6.55 -27.10
N VAL A 303 2.22 -7.60 -26.30
CA VAL A 303 3.21 -8.66 -26.19
C VAL A 303 2.48 -9.99 -26.20
N GLN A 304 2.96 -10.93 -27.01
CA GLN A 304 2.49 -12.31 -26.92
C GLN A 304 2.89 -12.89 -25.55
N GLU A 305 1.92 -13.04 -24.66
CA GLU A 305 2.16 -13.65 -23.35
C GLU A 305 2.36 -15.16 -23.52
N PHE A 306 3.49 -15.66 -23.01
CA PHE A 306 3.71 -17.10 -22.88
C PHE A 306 3.01 -17.57 -21.61
N VAL A 307 2.26 -18.67 -21.71
CA VAL A 307 1.73 -19.37 -20.52
C VAL A 307 2.91 -19.73 -19.63
N VAL A 308 2.88 -19.28 -18.36
CA VAL A 308 4.01 -19.44 -17.44
C VAL A 308 4.37 -20.93 -17.28
N HIS A 309 3.38 -21.82 -17.36
CA HIS A 309 3.60 -23.24 -17.15
C HIS A 309 2.68 -24.14 -18.00
N GLU A 310 3.15 -24.57 -19.17
CA GLU A 310 2.53 -25.66 -19.96
C GLU A 310 3.34 -26.98 -19.88
N SER A 311 4.12 -27.18 -18.81
CA SER A 311 4.92 -28.41 -18.68
C SER A 311 4.08 -29.56 -18.12
N GLY A 312 3.89 -30.62 -18.91
CA GLY A 312 3.28 -31.90 -18.49
C GLY A 312 4.02 -32.69 -17.39
N LYS A 313 4.94 -32.07 -16.64
CA LYS A 313 5.70 -32.69 -15.53
C LYS A 313 5.22 -32.30 -14.13
N THR A 314 4.18 -31.46 -13.99
CA THR A 314 3.59 -31.11 -12.68
C THR A 314 2.10 -31.43 -12.64
N HIS A 315 1.69 -32.66 -12.96
CA HIS A 315 0.29 -33.08 -12.86
C HIS A 315 -0.16 -33.42 -11.43
N SER A 316 0.71 -33.37 -10.41
CA SER A 316 0.35 -33.74 -9.03
C SER A 316 0.10 -32.54 -8.07
N MET A 317 0.35 -31.29 -8.49
CA MET A 317 0.26 -30.11 -7.61
C MET A 317 -0.69 -29.06 -8.18
N THR A 318 -1.49 -28.43 -7.31
CA THR A 318 -2.31 -27.28 -7.69
C THR A 318 -1.42 -26.06 -8.02
N PRO A 319 -1.86 -25.14 -8.91
CA PRO A 319 -1.09 -23.94 -9.24
C PRO A 319 -0.69 -23.12 -8.00
N ALA A 320 -1.62 -22.93 -7.06
CA ALA A 320 -1.36 -22.26 -5.79
C ALA A 320 -0.21 -22.88 -5.01
N LYS A 321 -0.19 -24.22 -4.86
CA LYS A 321 0.84 -24.92 -4.10
C LYS A 321 2.19 -24.80 -4.78
N ARG A 322 2.23 -24.90 -6.11
CA ARG A 322 3.45 -24.75 -6.89
C ARG A 322 4.04 -23.35 -6.74
N LEU A 323 3.25 -22.29 -6.96
CA LEU A 323 3.72 -20.91 -6.85
C LEU A 323 4.19 -20.60 -5.42
N PHE A 324 3.45 -21.06 -4.41
CA PHE A 324 3.85 -20.93 -3.00
C PHE A 324 5.21 -21.61 -2.73
N ASP A 325 5.40 -22.85 -3.16
CA ASP A 325 6.64 -23.59 -2.91
C ASP A 325 7.83 -23.01 -3.69
N GLN A 326 7.60 -22.46 -4.87
CA GLN A 326 8.65 -21.76 -5.63
C GLN A 326 9.05 -20.45 -4.95
N ALA A 327 8.07 -19.64 -4.55
CA ALA A 327 8.34 -18.40 -3.84
C ALA A 327 9.02 -18.64 -2.49
N ASN A 328 8.58 -19.65 -1.72
CA ASN A 328 9.26 -20.07 -0.50
C ASN A 328 10.72 -20.50 -0.76
N ARG A 329 10.99 -21.22 -1.88
CA ARG A 329 12.36 -21.58 -2.28
C ARG A 329 13.22 -20.37 -2.63
N PHE A 330 12.64 -19.34 -3.24
CA PHE A 330 13.34 -18.07 -3.49
C PHE A 330 13.79 -17.45 -2.16
N PHE A 331 12.89 -17.28 -1.19
CA PHE A 331 13.21 -16.70 0.12
C PHE A 331 14.27 -17.53 0.87
N VAL A 332 14.18 -18.87 0.83
CA VAL A 332 15.23 -19.75 1.36
C VAL A 332 16.59 -19.49 0.70
N SER A 333 16.62 -19.34 -0.63
CA SER A 333 17.86 -19.15 -1.40
C SER A 333 18.60 -17.86 -1.03
N ILE A 334 17.87 -16.79 -0.69
CA ILE A 334 18.44 -15.52 -0.26
C ILE A 334 18.72 -15.47 1.24
N GLY A 335 18.51 -16.57 1.98
CA GLY A 335 18.83 -16.67 3.40
C GLY A 335 17.70 -16.23 4.34
N MET A 336 16.48 -16.06 3.85
CA MET A 336 15.32 -15.65 4.66
C MET A 336 14.70 -16.82 5.46
N GLY A 337 15.03 -18.07 5.12
CA GLY A 337 14.48 -19.26 5.76
C GLY A 337 13.09 -19.62 5.22
N CYS A 338 12.48 -20.66 5.75
CA CYS A 338 11.13 -21.07 5.35
C CYS A 338 10.07 -20.34 6.18
N VAL A 339 8.92 -20.08 5.57
CA VAL A 339 7.71 -19.70 6.33
C VAL A 339 7.15 -20.90 7.10
N PRO A 340 6.44 -20.68 8.23
CA PRO A 340 5.78 -21.76 8.96
C PRO A 340 4.81 -22.57 8.07
N LYS A 341 4.66 -23.88 8.34
CA LYS A 341 3.71 -24.73 7.60
C LYS A 341 2.26 -24.25 7.74
N SER A 342 1.93 -23.62 8.87
CA SER A 342 0.62 -23.00 9.14
C SER A 342 0.23 -21.96 8.09
N VAL A 343 1.21 -21.26 7.50
CA VAL A 343 0.95 -20.27 6.44
C VAL A 343 0.27 -20.93 5.25
N TRP A 344 0.69 -22.13 4.84
CA TRP A 344 -0.01 -22.82 3.76
C TRP A 344 -1.40 -23.30 4.18
N SER A 345 -1.52 -23.95 5.35
CA SER A 345 -2.75 -24.64 5.76
C SER A 345 -3.86 -23.71 6.24
N HIS A 346 -3.55 -22.53 6.76
CA HIS A 346 -4.55 -21.56 7.23
C HIS A 346 -4.91 -20.48 6.20
N SER A 347 -4.18 -20.41 5.08
CA SER A 347 -4.42 -19.45 4.01
C SER A 347 -5.55 -19.88 3.08
N VAL A 348 -6.12 -18.91 2.36
CA VAL A 348 -7.14 -19.17 1.33
C VAL A 348 -6.56 -18.83 -0.05
N TRP A 349 -6.54 -19.84 -0.92
CA TRP A 349 -5.85 -19.80 -2.23
C TRP A 349 -6.80 -19.75 -3.44
N LYS A 350 -8.11 -19.76 -3.19
CA LYS A 350 -9.17 -19.70 -4.21
C LYS A 350 -10.27 -18.77 -3.71
N ASP A 351 -10.69 -17.85 -4.56
CA ASP A 351 -11.77 -16.93 -4.24
C ASP A 351 -13.11 -17.64 -4.08
N ASN A 352 -14.07 -16.97 -3.42
CA ASN A 352 -15.47 -17.36 -3.42
C ASN A 352 -16.38 -16.13 -3.48
N LYS A 353 -17.66 -16.33 -3.81
CA LYS A 353 -18.65 -15.23 -3.92
C LYS A 353 -18.90 -14.44 -2.62
N HIS A 354 -18.45 -14.96 -1.48
CA HIS A 354 -18.59 -14.36 -0.16
C HIS A 354 -17.34 -13.59 0.27
N PHE A 355 -16.29 -13.44 -0.53
CA PHE A 355 -15.19 -12.56 -0.14
C PHE A 355 -15.66 -11.10 -0.07
N SER A 356 -15.23 -10.36 0.96
CA SER A 356 -15.58 -8.94 1.08
C SER A 356 -14.81 -8.05 0.09
N ASN A 357 -13.62 -8.50 -0.31
CA ASN A 357 -12.87 -7.99 -1.46
C ASN A 357 -11.99 -9.10 -2.05
N ARG A 358 -11.64 -8.97 -3.32
CA ARG A 358 -10.82 -9.96 -4.06
C ARG A 358 -9.34 -9.63 -4.08
N GLN A 359 -8.92 -8.50 -3.50
CA GLN A 359 -7.52 -8.10 -3.49
C GLN A 359 -6.66 -9.06 -2.65
N PRO A 360 -5.48 -9.47 -3.14
CA PRO A 360 -4.54 -10.29 -2.38
C PRO A 360 -4.03 -9.56 -1.13
N SER A 361 -3.98 -10.25 0.02
CA SER A 361 -3.53 -9.66 1.29
C SER A 361 -2.85 -10.70 2.19
N SER A 362 -1.93 -10.21 3.04
CA SER A 362 -1.22 -10.99 4.06
C SER A 362 -1.58 -10.47 5.45
N TRP A 363 -1.73 -11.39 6.41
CA TRP A 363 -2.30 -11.12 7.73
C TRP A 363 -1.38 -11.70 8.82
N ASP A 364 -1.03 -10.88 9.81
CA ASP A 364 -0.54 -11.33 11.10
C ASP A 364 -1.73 -11.41 12.07
N LEU A 365 -1.98 -12.59 12.63
CA LEU A 365 -3.06 -12.76 13.61
C LEU A 365 -2.59 -12.55 15.06
N TYR A 366 -1.35 -12.13 15.31
CA TYR A 366 -0.83 -11.80 16.64
C TYR A 366 -0.89 -12.94 17.68
N ALA A 367 -1.10 -14.19 17.23
CA ALA A 367 -1.13 -15.37 18.08
C ALA A 367 -0.39 -16.55 17.42
N ASN A 368 0.42 -17.27 18.20
CA ASN A 368 1.02 -18.56 17.84
C ASN A 368 1.80 -18.62 16.50
N ASN A 369 2.35 -17.51 16.02
CA ASN A 369 2.94 -17.38 14.67
C ASN A 369 1.95 -17.76 13.55
N ASP A 370 0.67 -17.42 13.72
CA ASP A 370 -0.37 -17.61 12.72
C ASP A 370 -0.37 -16.46 11.72
N PHE A 371 0.29 -16.68 10.59
CA PHE A 371 0.30 -15.77 9.45
C PHE A 371 -0.49 -16.39 8.31
N ARG A 372 -1.29 -15.59 7.61
CA ARG A 372 -2.19 -16.08 6.57
C ARG A 372 -2.14 -15.19 5.34
N ILE A 373 -2.45 -15.78 4.19
CA ILE A 373 -2.55 -15.13 2.88
C ILE A 373 -3.96 -15.40 2.35
N LYS A 374 -4.61 -14.36 1.84
CA LYS A 374 -5.84 -14.43 1.04
C LYS A 374 -5.48 -14.05 -0.39
N MET A 375 -5.61 -14.98 -1.34
CA MET A 375 -5.29 -14.75 -2.75
C MET A 375 -6.08 -15.71 -3.65
N ASP A 376 -6.58 -15.24 -4.79
CA ASP A 376 -7.14 -16.08 -5.85
C ASP A 376 -6.06 -16.42 -6.88
N VAL A 377 -5.55 -17.65 -6.88
CA VAL A 377 -4.44 -18.02 -7.75
C VAL A 377 -4.94 -18.52 -9.11
N LYS A 378 -4.59 -17.79 -10.18
CA LYS A 378 -4.98 -18.07 -11.58
C LYS A 378 -3.83 -18.59 -12.46
N ASP A 379 -2.64 -18.78 -11.87
CA ASP A 379 -1.43 -19.25 -12.55
C ASP A 379 -0.88 -18.30 -13.62
N THR A 380 -1.04 -16.99 -13.40
CA THR A 380 -0.57 -15.94 -14.31
C THR A 380 0.82 -15.43 -13.93
N VAL A 381 1.48 -14.68 -14.83
CA VAL A 381 2.72 -13.94 -14.50
C VAL A 381 2.48 -12.97 -13.33
N GLU A 382 1.31 -12.35 -13.27
CA GLU A 382 0.91 -11.45 -12.17
C GLU A 382 0.85 -12.20 -10.84
N ASP A 383 0.39 -13.46 -10.84
CA ASP A 383 0.34 -14.30 -9.62
C ASP A 383 1.72 -14.69 -9.13
N VAL A 384 2.70 -14.90 -10.03
CA VAL A 384 4.10 -15.16 -9.64
C VAL A 384 4.60 -14.01 -8.78
N TYR A 385 4.51 -12.77 -9.27
CA TYR A 385 4.96 -11.60 -8.53
C TYR A 385 4.15 -11.40 -7.25
N THR A 386 2.82 -11.51 -7.33
CA THR A 386 1.93 -11.33 -6.19
C THR A 386 2.24 -12.32 -5.07
N MET A 387 2.44 -13.60 -5.37
CA MET A 387 2.82 -14.61 -4.38
C MET A 387 4.13 -14.25 -3.66
N HIS A 388 5.14 -13.78 -4.39
CA HIS A 388 6.41 -13.35 -3.78
C HIS A 388 6.23 -12.11 -2.90
N LYS A 389 5.38 -11.14 -3.31
CA LYS A 389 5.04 -9.96 -2.50
C LYS A 389 4.36 -10.39 -1.18
N GLN A 390 3.36 -11.29 -1.24
CA GLN A 390 2.64 -11.77 -0.06
C GLN A 390 3.57 -12.53 0.90
N LEU A 391 4.41 -13.45 0.39
CA LEU A 391 5.37 -14.15 1.24
C LEU A 391 6.45 -13.23 1.80
N GLY A 392 6.83 -12.18 1.07
CA GLY A 392 7.70 -11.13 1.58
C GLY A 392 7.11 -10.41 2.81
N LEU A 393 5.81 -10.10 2.78
CA LEU A 393 5.10 -9.53 3.93
C LEU A 393 5.05 -10.51 5.11
N VAL A 394 4.76 -11.79 4.86
CA VAL A 394 4.80 -12.83 5.92
C VAL A 394 6.19 -12.92 6.57
N HIS A 395 7.26 -12.83 5.77
CA HIS A 395 8.61 -12.76 6.30
C HIS A 395 8.87 -11.50 7.14
N TYR A 396 8.28 -10.37 6.77
CA TYR A 396 8.34 -9.14 7.56
C TYR A 396 7.67 -9.36 8.92
N PHE A 397 6.45 -9.90 8.93
CA PHE A 397 5.70 -10.20 10.17
C PHE A 397 6.49 -11.14 11.08
N ALA A 398 7.05 -12.20 10.50
CA ALA A 398 7.88 -13.15 11.23
C ALA A 398 9.18 -12.54 11.78
N ALA A 399 9.72 -11.49 11.14
CA ALA A 399 10.97 -10.86 11.56
C ALA A 399 10.79 -9.96 12.78
N TYR A 400 9.78 -9.09 12.80
CA TYR A 400 9.54 -8.19 13.94
C TYR A 400 8.81 -8.84 15.12
N LYS A 401 8.40 -10.12 15.03
CA LYS A 401 7.58 -10.78 16.06
C LYS A 401 8.15 -10.76 17.48
N ASN A 402 9.47 -10.61 17.61
CA ASN A 402 10.18 -10.55 18.89
C ASN A 402 10.28 -9.13 19.45
N GLN A 403 9.89 -8.12 18.68
CA GLN A 403 9.76 -6.76 19.18
C GLN A 403 8.68 -6.69 20.27
N PRO A 404 8.74 -5.72 21.19
CA PRO A 404 7.59 -5.32 21.97
C PRO A 404 6.36 -5.16 21.07
N ILE A 405 5.17 -5.55 21.54
CA ILE A 405 3.95 -5.54 20.72
C ILE A 405 3.69 -4.17 20.07
N ALA A 406 4.13 -3.11 20.75
CA ALA A 406 4.04 -1.74 20.25
C ALA A 406 4.80 -1.50 18.95
N TYR A 407 5.87 -2.24 18.66
CA TYR A 407 6.66 -2.12 17.43
C TYR A 407 6.40 -3.25 16.42
N GLN A 408 5.43 -4.13 16.68
CA GLN A 408 5.04 -5.22 15.77
C GLN A 408 4.12 -4.72 14.66
N HIS A 409 4.54 -3.66 13.98
CA HIS A 409 3.91 -3.15 12.77
C HIS A 409 4.99 -2.56 11.86
N THR A 410 4.63 -2.28 10.62
CA THR A 410 5.56 -1.77 9.61
C THR A 410 5.88 -0.29 9.86
N SER A 411 7.14 0.11 9.66
CA SER A 411 7.61 1.49 9.90
C SER A 411 6.96 2.54 9.00
N ASN A 412 6.98 2.35 7.68
CA ASN A 412 6.38 3.26 6.70
C ASN A 412 5.84 2.50 5.48
N PRO A 413 4.62 2.79 5.00
CA PRO A 413 4.02 2.04 3.91
C PRO A 413 4.82 2.08 2.59
N ALA A 414 5.39 3.22 2.20
CA ALA A 414 6.17 3.34 0.96
C ALA A 414 7.50 2.59 1.07
N PHE A 415 8.16 2.69 2.23
CA PHE A 415 9.40 1.95 2.49
C PHE A 415 9.18 0.43 2.45
N VAL A 416 8.13 -0.06 3.11
CA VAL A 416 7.80 -1.49 3.11
C VAL A 416 7.42 -1.95 1.70
N TYR A 417 6.62 -1.17 0.97
CA TYR A 417 6.36 -1.44 -0.44
C TYR A 417 7.67 -1.57 -1.23
N GLY A 418 8.57 -0.59 -1.10
CA GLY A 418 9.84 -0.56 -1.80
C GLY A 418 10.71 -1.78 -1.50
N VAL A 419 10.90 -2.12 -0.22
CA VAL A 419 11.71 -3.26 0.21
C VAL A 419 11.14 -4.58 -0.29
N ILE A 420 9.83 -4.81 -0.15
CA ILE A 420 9.22 -6.07 -0.59
C ILE A 420 9.29 -6.21 -2.10
N ASN A 421 8.91 -5.15 -2.85
CA ASN A 421 8.92 -5.23 -4.31
C ASN A 421 10.34 -5.33 -4.88
N ALA A 422 11.35 -4.73 -4.24
CA ALA A 422 12.75 -4.85 -4.66
C ALA A 422 13.22 -6.31 -4.67
N LEU A 423 12.81 -7.13 -3.69
CA LEU A 423 13.10 -8.57 -3.70
C LEU A 423 12.45 -9.25 -4.91
N THR A 424 11.24 -8.83 -5.27
CA THR A 424 10.49 -9.41 -6.39
C THR A 424 11.05 -9.02 -7.76
N LEU A 425 11.81 -7.93 -7.90
CA LEU A 425 12.48 -7.58 -9.16
C LEU A 425 13.49 -8.64 -9.62
N SER A 426 14.11 -9.35 -8.67
CA SER A 426 15.00 -10.48 -9.00
C SER A 426 14.26 -11.75 -9.43
N VAL A 427 12.94 -11.80 -9.23
CA VAL A 427 12.09 -12.93 -9.61
C VAL A 427 11.72 -12.73 -11.08
N ARG A 428 12.59 -13.15 -11.98
CA ARG A 428 12.29 -13.15 -13.41
C ARG A 428 11.21 -14.20 -13.66
N TYR A 429 9.99 -13.80 -14.01
CA TYR A 429 8.92 -14.75 -14.37
C TYR A 429 9.34 -15.71 -15.49
N GLN A 430 10.34 -15.32 -16.28
CA GLN A 430 10.88 -16.11 -17.36
C GLN A 430 11.60 -17.37 -16.88
N ASP A 431 12.14 -17.36 -15.66
CA ASP A 431 12.73 -18.54 -15.00
C ASP A 431 11.66 -19.61 -14.68
N PHE A 432 10.38 -19.23 -14.75
CA PHE A 432 9.24 -20.10 -14.49
C PHE A 432 8.71 -20.71 -15.80
N ILE A 433 8.98 -20.09 -16.96
CA ILE A 433 8.57 -20.61 -18.26
C ILE A 433 9.51 -21.75 -18.68
N GLY A 434 8.97 -22.98 -18.76
CA GLY A 434 9.76 -24.20 -19.01
C GLY A 434 10.49 -24.27 -20.35
N ARG A 435 10.14 -23.42 -21.33
CA ARG A 435 10.82 -23.28 -22.63
C ARG A 435 11.00 -21.80 -23.00
N TYR A 436 11.48 -21.00 -22.06
CA TYR A 436 11.76 -19.58 -22.35
C TYR A 436 13.00 -19.43 -23.24
N ASN A 437 12.84 -18.70 -24.35
CA ASN A 437 13.97 -18.28 -25.17
C ASN A 437 14.34 -16.83 -24.82
N ASP A 438 15.48 -16.66 -24.13
CA ASP A 438 15.99 -15.34 -23.77
C ASP A 438 16.54 -14.62 -25.00
N SER A 439 15.70 -13.79 -25.59
CA SER A 439 15.98 -12.96 -26.78
C SER A 439 15.87 -11.47 -26.45
N ALA A 440 16.45 -10.60 -27.29
CA ALA A 440 16.31 -9.16 -27.15
C ALA A 440 14.83 -8.71 -27.11
N SER A 441 13.99 -9.29 -27.96
CA SER A 441 12.54 -9.03 -27.96
C SER A 441 11.89 -9.40 -26.63
N SER A 442 12.20 -10.58 -26.09
CA SER A 442 11.65 -11.06 -24.83
C SER A 442 12.11 -10.24 -23.61
N ARG A 443 13.31 -9.66 -23.65
CA ARG A 443 13.83 -8.73 -22.63
C ARG A 443 13.15 -7.36 -22.72
N SER A 444 12.97 -6.83 -23.93
CA SER A 444 12.20 -5.60 -24.16
C SER A 444 10.75 -5.73 -23.69
N ALA A 445 10.10 -6.87 -23.98
CA ALA A 445 8.76 -7.19 -23.50
C ALA A 445 8.67 -7.23 -21.97
N TYR A 446 9.67 -7.84 -21.30
CA TYR A 446 9.77 -7.84 -19.85
C TYR A 446 9.88 -6.41 -19.28
N LEU A 447 10.76 -5.59 -19.85
CA LEU A 447 10.93 -4.20 -19.41
C LEU A 447 9.66 -3.38 -19.66
N LEU A 448 9.00 -3.55 -20.82
CA LEU A 448 7.75 -2.87 -21.14
C LEU A 448 6.66 -3.24 -20.12
N ARG A 449 6.50 -4.53 -19.81
CA ARG A 449 5.57 -5.01 -18.78
C ARG A 449 5.82 -4.33 -17.44
N LEU A 450 7.08 -4.35 -16.99
CA LEU A 450 7.42 -3.76 -15.70
C LEU A 450 7.25 -2.24 -15.70
N ALA A 451 7.53 -1.56 -16.82
CA ALA A 451 7.30 -0.12 -16.96
C ALA A 451 5.79 0.21 -16.92
N MET A 452 4.94 -0.64 -17.50
CA MET A 452 3.49 -0.48 -17.42
C MET A 452 2.92 -0.76 -16.02
N GLU A 453 3.61 -1.56 -15.20
CA GLU A 453 3.26 -1.75 -13.79
C GLU A 453 3.79 -0.62 -12.90
N LYS A 454 5.04 -0.19 -13.12
CA LYS A 454 5.79 0.64 -12.15
C LYS A 454 5.97 2.09 -12.55
N VAL A 455 6.01 2.41 -13.84
CA VAL A 455 6.22 3.76 -14.36
C VAL A 455 4.91 4.41 -14.75
N ALA A 456 4.02 3.68 -15.44
CA ALA A 456 2.75 4.22 -15.94
C ALA A 456 1.79 4.66 -14.82
N VAL A 457 1.90 4.09 -13.62
CA VAL A 457 1.08 4.44 -12.46
C VAL A 457 1.56 5.71 -11.74
N LEU A 458 2.83 6.09 -11.88
CA LEU A 458 3.42 7.21 -11.13
C LEU A 458 2.73 8.55 -11.42
N PRO A 459 2.43 8.91 -12.68
CA PRO A 459 1.72 10.16 -12.97
C PRO A 459 0.30 10.17 -12.44
N PHE A 460 -0.39 9.01 -12.43
CA PHE A 460 -1.71 8.89 -11.82
C PHE A 460 -1.64 9.10 -10.30
N ALA A 461 -0.75 8.37 -9.61
CA ALA A 461 -0.58 8.48 -8.17
C ALA A 461 -0.24 9.93 -7.76
N TYR A 462 0.70 10.56 -8.46
CA TYR A 462 1.08 11.95 -8.23
C TYR A 462 -0.07 12.93 -8.54
N ALA A 463 -0.79 12.78 -9.66
CA ALA A 463 -1.92 13.64 -10.00
C ALA A 463 -3.05 13.53 -8.97
N ALA A 464 -3.35 12.32 -8.50
CA ALA A 464 -4.39 12.07 -7.52
C ALA A 464 -4.03 12.65 -6.14
N ASP A 465 -2.77 12.51 -5.73
CA ASP A 465 -2.26 13.07 -4.46
C ASP A 465 -2.24 14.61 -4.48
N VAL A 466 -1.77 15.22 -5.57
CA VAL A 466 -1.83 16.69 -5.77
C VAL A 466 -3.27 17.19 -5.75
N TRP A 467 -4.19 16.50 -6.45
CA TRP A 467 -5.60 16.85 -6.42
C TRP A 467 -6.19 16.75 -5.00
N HIS A 468 -5.85 15.69 -4.28
CA HIS A 468 -6.33 15.45 -2.91
C HIS A 468 -5.82 16.53 -1.96
N SER A 469 -4.52 16.80 -1.99
CA SER A 469 -3.89 17.87 -1.24
C SER A 469 -4.58 19.21 -1.48
N GLU A 470 -4.73 19.61 -2.74
CA GLU A 470 -5.35 20.87 -3.10
C GLU A 470 -6.83 20.93 -2.69
N ALA A 471 -7.58 19.82 -2.84
CA ALA A 471 -8.96 19.72 -2.38
C ALA A 471 -9.12 19.84 -0.85
N CYS A 472 -8.10 19.44 -0.08
CA CYS A 472 -8.11 19.50 1.39
C CYS A 472 -7.61 20.83 1.95
N THR A 473 -6.67 21.51 1.27
CA THR A 473 -6.05 22.76 1.76
C THR A 473 -6.77 24.02 1.30
N SER A 474 -7.52 23.97 0.21
CA SER A 474 -8.20 25.14 -0.34
C SER A 474 -9.69 25.10 -0.09
N SER A 475 -10.32 26.27 0.04
CA SER A 475 -11.78 26.43 -0.06
C SER A 475 -12.27 26.21 -1.50
N PHE A 476 -11.94 25.07 -2.13
CA PHE A 476 -12.49 24.73 -3.43
C PHE A 476 -13.98 24.47 -3.28
N ALA A 477 -14.81 25.25 -3.99
CA ALA A 477 -16.23 24.97 -4.05
C ALA A 477 -16.46 23.53 -4.55
N PRO A 478 -17.35 22.73 -3.93
CA PRO A 478 -17.68 21.37 -4.37
C PRO A 478 -18.06 21.26 -5.86
N LYS A 479 -18.44 22.38 -6.50
CA LYS A 479 -18.75 22.48 -7.92
C LYS A 479 -17.52 22.36 -8.85
N ARG A 480 -16.30 22.61 -8.38
CA ARG A 480 -15.07 22.62 -9.20
C ARG A 480 -14.21 21.36 -9.07
N MET A 481 -14.54 20.45 -8.14
CA MET A 481 -13.73 19.28 -7.81
C MET A 481 -13.46 18.37 -9.02
N ASN A 482 -14.49 18.07 -9.83
CA ASN A 482 -14.35 17.20 -10.99
C ASN A 482 -13.50 17.83 -12.10
N ASP A 483 -13.67 19.13 -12.32
CA ASP A 483 -12.92 19.89 -13.32
C ASP A 483 -11.44 19.96 -12.95
N HIS A 484 -11.18 20.14 -11.66
CA HIS A 484 -9.85 20.12 -11.10
C HIS A 484 -9.18 18.75 -11.24
N TRP A 485 -9.93 17.66 -11.00
CA TRP A 485 -9.44 16.29 -11.19
C TRP A 485 -8.95 16.05 -12.61
N TRP A 486 -9.78 16.38 -13.60
CA TRP A 486 -9.40 16.23 -15.00
C TRP A 486 -8.26 17.17 -15.41
N SER A 487 -8.16 18.36 -14.82
CA SER A 487 -7.02 19.25 -15.04
C SER A 487 -5.70 18.64 -14.56
N LYS A 488 -5.67 18.02 -13.37
CA LYS A 488 -4.46 17.36 -12.85
C LYS A 488 -4.09 16.11 -13.64
N ARG A 489 -5.08 15.27 -13.96
CA ARG A 489 -4.87 14.09 -14.80
C ARG A 489 -4.41 14.45 -16.20
N LEU A 490 -4.95 15.49 -16.83
CA LEU A 490 -4.46 15.98 -18.11
C LEU A 490 -3.03 16.52 -18.01
N LYS A 491 -2.71 17.30 -16.96
CA LYS A 491 -1.38 17.92 -16.80
C LYS A 491 -0.27 16.88 -16.62
N TYR A 492 -0.51 15.85 -15.82
CA TYR A 492 0.52 14.91 -15.41
C TYR A 492 0.43 13.57 -16.14
N GLU A 493 -0.77 13.02 -16.31
CA GLU A 493 -0.96 11.70 -16.93
C GLU A 493 -1.25 11.80 -18.43
N GLY A 494 -1.80 12.92 -18.92
CA GLY A 494 -2.13 13.09 -20.34
C GLY A 494 -3.37 12.32 -20.78
N VAL A 495 -4.30 12.16 -19.85
CA VAL A 495 -5.58 11.48 -20.11
C VAL A 495 -6.75 12.45 -19.97
N VAL A 496 -7.85 12.12 -20.66
CA VAL A 496 -9.10 12.88 -20.62
C VAL A 496 -10.29 11.98 -20.36
N SER A 497 -11.36 12.59 -19.84
CA SER A 497 -12.66 11.95 -19.76
C SER A 497 -13.13 11.59 -21.18
N PRO A 498 -13.70 10.39 -21.40
CA PRO A 498 -14.31 10.05 -22.69
C PRO A 498 -15.63 10.78 -22.92
N ILE A 499 -16.13 11.51 -21.93
CA ILE A 499 -17.38 12.25 -21.96
C ILE A 499 -17.10 13.75 -22.09
N SER A 500 -17.78 14.40 -23.03
CA SER A 500 -17.85 15.85 -23.09
C SER A 500 -18.91 16.36 -22.11
N LYS A 501 -18.54 17.34 -21.27
CA LYS A 501 -19.45 17.97 -20.30
C LYS A 501 -20.66 18.61 -20.97
N ASP A 502 -20.50 19.17 -22.16
CA ASP A 502 -21.55 19.95 -22.82
C ASP A 502 -22.62 19.03 -23.40
N MET A 503 -22.22 17.94 -24.06
CA MET A 503 -23.17 16.97 -24.61
C MET A 503 -23.98 16.25 -23.52
N ASP A 504 -23.38 15.96 -22.37
CA ASP A 504 -24.09 15.27 -21.30
C ASP A 504 -24.95 16.20 -20.43
N LYS A 505 -24.60 17.48 -20.27
CA LYS A 505 -25.52 18.48 -19.68
C LYS A 505 -26.79 18.62 -20.50
N CYS A 506 -26.69 18.54 -21.83
CA CYS A 506 -27.85 18.57 -22.72
C CYS A 506 -28.76 17.34 -22.53
N MET A 507 -28.19 16.18 -22.20
CA MET A 507 -28.95 14.94 -21.97
C MET A 507 -29.47 14.79 -20.52
N ASN A 508 -28.76 15.36 -19.54
CA ASN A 508 -29.15 15.33 -18.13
C ASN A 508 -28.73 16.64 -17.42
N PRO A 509 -29.67 17.59 -17.21
CA PRO A 509 -29.38 18.87 -16.55
C PRO A 509 -28.99 18.73 -15.07
N ASN A 510 -29.23 17.56 -14.46
CA ASN A 510 -28.84 17.26 -13.08
C ASN A 510 -27.48 16.55 -12.96
N TYR A 511 -26.75 16.36 -14.06
CA TYR A 511 -25.45 15.71 -14.05
C TYR A 511 -24.42 16.51 -13.22
N LYS A 512 -24.03 15.94 -12.08
CA LYS A 512 -23.03 16.50 -11.15
C LYS A 512 -21.89 15.48 -10.98
N PRO A 513 -20.94 15.42 -11.93
CA PRO A 513 -19.92 14.37 -11.92
C PRO A 513 -19.02 14.47 -10.70
N PHE A 514 -18.62 13.31 -10.19
CA PHE A 514 -17.58 13.15 -9.20
C PHE A 514 -16.76 11.89 -9.52
N ASP A 515 -16.03 11.98 -10.63
CA ASP A 515 -15.18 10.93 -11.17
C ASP A 515 -14.00 10.52 -10.25
N PRO A 516 -13.49 11.37 -9.33
CA PRO A 516 -12.55 10.92 -8.30
C PRO A 516 -13.08 9.79 -7.42
N SER A 517 -14.41 9.61 -7.32
CA SER A 517 -15.05 8.57 -6.51
C SER A 517 -14.43 7.18 -6.71
N ALA A 518 -14.17 6.79 -7.97
CA ALA A 518 -13.58 5.51 -8.30
C ALA A 518 -12.15 5.37 -7.72
N ALA A 519 -11.38 6.46 -7.65
CA ALA A 519 -10.03 6.44 -7.09
C ALA A 519 -10.10 6.29 -5.58
N TYR A 520 -11.08 6.92 -4.92
CA TYR A 520 -11.22 6.86 -3.48
C TYR A 520 -11.59 5.48 -2.94
N ALA A 521 -12.30 4.64 -3.71
CA ALA A 521 -12.54 3.24 -3.35
C ALA A 521 -11.24 2.49 -3.01
N GLU A 522 -10.18 2.78 -3.75
CA GLU A 522 -8.84 2.19 -3.60
C GLU A 522 -8.01 2.89 -2.51
N VAL A 523 -8.27 4.18 -2.24
CA VAL A 523 -7.47 5.08 -1.36
C VAL A 523 -7.89 5.08 0.12
N ILE A 524 -9.11 4.66 0.45
CA ILE A 524 -9.63 4.69 1.85
C ILE A 524 -8.76 3.89 2.84
N GLU A 525 -7.81 3.10 2.36
CA GLU A 525 -6.82 2.40 3.21
C GLU A 525 -5.48 3.13 3.37
N LEU A 526 -4.93 3.83 2.36
CA LEU A 526 -3.62 4.49 2.41
C LEU A 526 -3.50 5.65 1.38
N PRO A 527 -2.77 6.74 1.67
CA PRO A 527 -2.55 7.83 0.72
C PRO A 527 -1.75 7.40 -0.53
N HIS A 528 -2.03 8.03 -1.68
CA HIS A 528 -1.40 7.71 -2.98
C HIS A 528 0.11 7.95 -3.02
N ILE A 529 0.65 8.76 -2.10
CA ILE A 529 2.09 8.95 -1.96
C ILE A 529 2.87 7.63 -1.84
N LYS A 530 2.26 6.56 -1.29
CA LYS A 530 2.86 5.22 -1.25
C LYS A 530 3.11 4.68 -2.65
N ASP A 531 2.16 4.85 -3.56
CA ASP A 531 2.23 4.33 -4.93
C ASP A 531 3.16 5.17 -5.81
N PHE A 532 3.46 6.41 -5.40
CA PHE A 532 4.49 7.24 -6.02
C PHE A 532 5.91 6.95 -5.48
N LEU A 533 6.11 7.02 -4.16
CA LEU A 533 7.42 6.82 -3.54
C LEU A 533 7.85 5.36 -3.49
N GLY A 534 6.90 4.44 -3.38
CA GLY A 534 7.16 3.00 -3.26
C GLY A 534 8.01 2.45 -4.42
N PRO A 535 7.62 2.66 -5.69
CA PRO A 535 8.44 2.26 -6.84
C PRO A 535 9.81 2.95 -6.89
N ILE A 536 9.92 4.22 -6.49
CA ILE A 536 11.23 4.92 -6.47
C ILE A 536 12.17 4.26 -5.46
N ILE A 537 11.67 4.01 -4.24
CA ILE A 537 12.40 3.30 -3.18
C ILE A 537 12.74 1.87 -3.61
N GLU A 538 11.81 1.18 -4.29
CA GLU A 538 11.99 -0.18 -4.81
C GLU A 538 13.24 -0.30 -5.68
N PHE A 539 13.39 0.54 -6.71
CA PHE A 539 14.55 0.45 -7.60
C PHE A 539 15.85 0.88 -6.92
N GLN A 540 15.79 1.82 -5.98
CA GLN A 540 16.95 2.25 -5.21
C GLN A 540 17.44 1.16 -4.25
N VAL A 541 16.52 0.51 -3.53
CA VAL A 541 16.82 -0.66 -2.69
C VAL A 541 17.36 -1.79 -3.56
N PHE A 542 16.74 -2.07 -4.72
CA PHE A 542 17.19 -3.13 -5.62
C PHE A 542 18.62 -2.91 -6.10
N LYS A 543 18.95 -1.71 -6.58
CA LYS A 543 20.32 -1.34 -6.98
C LYS A 543 21.33 -1.54 -5.86
N ALA A 544 20.98 -1.14 -4.64
CA ALA A 544 21.84 -1.33 -3.48
C ALA A 544 22.09 -2.83 -3.20
N LEU A 545 21.03 -3.65 -3.19
CA LEU A 545 21.15 -5.10 -2.99
C LEU A 545 22.00 -5.77 -4.07
N CYS A 546 21.79 -5.39 -5.34
CA CYS A 546 22.57 -5.87 -6.48
C CYS A 546 24.06 -5.51 -6.39
N THR A 547 24.36 -4.33 -5.83
CA THR A 547 25.75 -3.90 -5.58
C THR A 547 26.36 -4.69 -4.42
N ILE A 548 25.59 -4.93 -3.35
CA ILE A 548 26.03 -5.66 -2.16
C ILE A 548 26.35 -7.13 -2.46
N CYS A 549 25.60 -7.78 -3.34
CA CYS A 549 25.88 -9.14 -3.77
C CYS A 549 26.95 -9.23 -4.88
N GLY A 550 27.37 -8.10 -5.46
CA GLY A 550 28.38 -8.04 -6.51
C GLY A 550 27.86 -8.36 -7.92
N GLU A 551 26.55 -8.60 -8.07
CA GLU A 551 25.88 -8.84 -9.35
C GLU A 551 25.86 -7.59 -10.25
N TYR A 552 25.93 -6.41 -9.65
CA TYR A 552 25.93 -5.13 -10.34
C TYR A 552 27.06 -4.21 -9.85
N LYS A 553 27.68 -3.50 -10.79
CA LYS A 553 28.68 -2.46 -10.53
C LYS A 553 28.46 -1.35 -11.54
N SER A 554 28.23 -0.11 -11.10
CA SER A 554 27.97 1.02 -12.02
C SER A 554 29.07 1.25 -13.05
N LYS A 555 30.34 0.93 -12.73
CA LYS A 555 31.46 0.99 -13.69
C LYS A 555 31.34 -0.01 -14.86
N HIS A 556 30.52 -1.06 -14.71
CA HIS A 556 30.27 -2.11 -15.69
C HIS A 556 28.85 -2.03 -16.30
N ALA A 557 28.16 -0.90 -16.15
CA ALA A 557 26.82 -0.70 -16.72
C ALA A 557 26.73 -0.94 -18.24
N LYS A 558 27.88 -0.89 -18.95
CA LYS A 558 28.00 -1.20 -20.38
C LYS A 558 27.97 -2.70 -20.70
N THR A 559 28.28 -3.57 -19.75
CA THR A 559 28.37 -5.03 -19.95
C THR A 559 27.24 -5.81 -19.29
N LYS A 560 26.64 -5.26 -18.22
CA LYS A 560 25.48 -5.85 -17.55
C LYS A 560 24.57 -4.74 -17.03
N HIS A 561 23.31 -4.77 -17.43
CA HIS A 561 22.32 -3.79 -17.01
C HIS A 561 21.74 -4.13 -15.63
N LEU A 562 21.21 -3.12 -14.94
CA LEU A 562 20.63 -3.32 -13.61
C LEU A 562 19.46 -4.32 -13.62
N TYR A 563 18.62 -4.31 -14.66
CA TYR A 563 17.49 -5.24 -14.80
C TYR A 563 17.90 -6.72 -14.93
N GLU A 564 19.18 -7.01 -15.20
CA GLU A 564 19.72 -8.37 -15.33
C GLU A 564 20.22 -8.92 -13.99
N CYS A 565 20.19 -8.13 -12.91
CA CYS A 565 20.62 -8.55 -11.59
C CYS A 565 19.72 -9.67 -11.03
N ASN A 566 20.33 -10.69 -10.41
CA ASN A 566 19.62 -11.76 -9.72
C ASN A 566 20.12 -11.94 -8.29
N LEU A 567 19.23 -11.77 -7.31
CA LEU A 567 19.56 -11.89 -5.88
C LEU A 567 19.62 -13.36 -5.40
N ARG A 568 19.14 -14.32 -6.21
CA ARG A 568 19.04 -15.74 -5.85
C ARG A 568 20.41 -16.32 -5.45
N GLY A 569 20.44 -17.04 -4.32
CA GLY A 569 21.65 -17.69 -3.80
C GLY A 569 22.52 -16.80 -2.91
N TYR A 570 22.31 -15.48 -2.92
CA TYR A 570 23.09 -14.54 -2.10
C TYR A 570 22.51 -14.40 -0.69
N LYS A 571 22.86 -15.33 0.21
CA LYS A 571 22.39 -15.35 1.61
C LYS A 571 22.66 -14.06 2.41
N LYS A 572 23.65 -13.27 2.01
CA LYS A 572 23.96 -11.97 2.62
C LYS A 572 22.79 -10.98 2.48
N VAL A 573 22.05 -11.05 1.37
CA VAL A 573 20.85 -10.22 1.13
C VAL A 573 19.81 -10.47 2.23
N GLY A 574 19.45 -11.73 2.47
CA GLY A 574 18.46 -12.07 3.50
C GLY A 574 18.92 -11.72 4.91
N LYS A 575 20.23 -11.74 5.21
CA LYS A 575 20.74 -11.27 6.51
C LYS A 575 20.46 -9.78 6.74
N ILE A 576 20.73 -8.95 5.73
CA ILE A 576 20.48 -7.50 5.79
C ILE A 576 18.98 -7.22 5.89
N ILE A 577 18.20 -7.83 5.01
CA ILE A 577 16.75 -7.63 4.95
C ILE A 577 16.05 -8.11 6.22
N LYS A 578 16.44 -9.26 6.78
CA LYS A 578 15.95 -9.70 8.09
C LYS A 578 16.24 -8.70 9.19
N SER A 579 17.45 -8.14 9.22
CA SER A 579 17.84 -7.15 10.23
C SER A 579 16.96 -5.91 10.14
N VAL A 580 16.69 -5.44 8.92
CA VAL A 580 15.82 -4.28 8.67
C VAL A 580 14.37 -4.58 9.06
N MET A 581 13.84 -5.72 8.63
CA MET A 581 12.46 -6.12 8.94
C MET A 581 12.25 -6.40 10.44
N ALA A 582 13.28 -6.91 11.14
CA ALA A 582 13.22 -7.22 12.56
C ALA A 582 13.04 -5.99 13.45
N SER A 583 13.38 -4.79 12.96
CA SER A 583 13.14 -3.54 13.68
C SER A 583 11.66 -3.18 13.76
N GLY A 584 10.80 -3.68 12.86
CA GLY A 584 9.40 -3.27 12.80
C GLY A 584 9.29 -1.75 12.67
N SER A 585 8.53 -1.11 13.57
CA SER A 585 8.41 0.35 13.66
C SER A 585 9.26 0.98 14.77
N SER A 586 10.15 0.23 15.43
CA SER A 586 11.02 0.77 16.49
C SER A 586 12.09 1.75 16.01
N VAL A 587 12.30 1.84 14.70
CA VAL A 587 13.30 2.70 14.06
C VAL A 587 12.63 3.41 12.89
N GLU A 588 12.87 4.71 12.74
CA GLU A 588 12.33 5.45 11.59
C GLU A 588 12.83 4.85 10.27
N TRP A 589 11.95 4.82 9.29
CA TRP A 589 12.21 4.13 8.03
C TRP A 589 13.44 4.65 7.28
N LYS A 590 13.81 5.93 7.44
CA LYS A 590 14.99 6.51 6.78
C LYS A 590 16.30 5.89 7.27
N PHE A 591 16.43 5.55 8.55
CA PHE A 591 17.61 4.84 9.07
C PHE A 591 17.65 3.38 8.62
N LEU A 592 16.48 2.73 8.56
CA LEU A 592 16.35 1.39 8.00
C LEU A 592 16.72 1.36 6.52
N PHE A 593 16.31 2.38 5.78
CA PHE A 593 16.65 2.59 4.37
C PHE A 593 18.14 2.84 4.17
N GLU A 594 18.75 3.71 5.00
CA GLU A 594 20.19 3.96 5.01
C GLU A 594 21.01 2.69 5.27
N THR A 595 20.51 1.77 6.10
CA THR A 595 21.17 0.48 6.35
C THR A 595 21.31 -0.37 5.08
N ILE A 596 20.42 -0.20 4.11
CA ILE A 596 20.46 -0.92 2.83
C ILE A 596 21.21 -0.11 1.77
N VAL A 597 20.86 1.17 1.62
CA VAL A 597 21.28 2.02 0.50
C VAL A 597 22.57 2.80 0.80
N GLY A 598 22.87 3.04 2.08
CA GLY A 598 24.03 3.80 2.53
C GLY A 598 23.78 5.29 2.76
N HIS A 599 22.57 5.79 2.48
CA HIS A 599 22.15 7.16 2.77
C HIS A 599 20.61 7.26 2.89
N ARG A 600 20.11 8.41 3.37
CA ARG A 600 18.67 8.65 3.63
C ARG A 600 17.88 9.29 2.49
N ARG A 601 18.57 9.80 1.46
CA ARG A 601 17.93 10.48 0.32
C ARG A 601 17.25 9.47 -0.61
N VAL A 602 16.01 9.76 -0.99
CA VAL A 602 15.29 9.04 -2.03
C VAL A 602 15.70 9.62 -3.40
N GLU A 603 16.09 8.76 -4.32
CA GLU A 603 16.74 9.08 -5.59
C GLU A 603 16.01 8.37 -6.74
N ILE A 604 15.78 9.07 -7.86
CA ILE A 604 15.06 8.52 -9.03
C ILE A 604 15.99 7.82 -10.02
N GLU A 605 17.28 8.09 -9.93
CA GLU A 605 18.32 7.61 -10.83
C GLU A 605 18.33 6.08 -10.94
N PRO A 606 18.17 5.29 -9.87
CA PRO A 606 18.09 3.82 -9.97
C PRO A 606 16.91 3.32 -10.80
N LEU A 607 15.75 4.00 -10.73
CA LEU A 607 14.57 3.68 -11.55
C LEU A 607 14.87 3.97 -13.02
N LEU A 608 15.41 5.16 -13.31
CA LEU A 608 15.78 5.56 -14.68
C LEU A 608 16.85 4.63 -15.28
N GLU A 609 17.86 4.27 -14.49
CA GLU A 609 18.94 3.36 -14.87
C GLU A 609 18.42 1.95 -15.18
N TYR A 610 17.45 1.45 -14.40
CA TYR A 610 16.81 0.16 -14.65
C TYR A 610 16.11 0.14 -16.03
N PHE A 611 15.36 1.20 -16.34
CA PHE A 611 14.59 1.29 -17.57
C PHE A 611 15.32 1.93 -18.76
N GLN A 612 16.59 2.32 -18.61
CA GLN A 612 17.37 2.96 -19.67
C GLN A 612 17.35 2.18 -21.01
N PRO A 613 17.49 0.84 -21.04
CA PRO A 613 17.41 0.09 -22.30
C PRO A 613 16.06 0.23 -23.00
N LEU A 614 14.96 0.19 -22.23
CA LEU A 614 13.61 0.41 -22.74
C LEU A 614 13.45 1.85 -23.22
N HIS A 615 13.91 2.83 -22.45
CA HIS A 615 13.84 4.24 -22.83
C HIS A 615 14.51 4.50 -24.19
N ASN A 616 15.73 3.98 -24.39
CA ASN A 616 16.45 4.09 -25.65
C ASN A 616 15.70 3.43 -26.80
N HIS A 617 15.07 2.27 -26.55
CA HIS A 617 14.25 1.59 -27.55
C HIS A 617 13.01 2.42 -27.92
N LEU A 618 12.28 2.95 -26.94
CA LEU A 618 11.09 3.78 -27.17
C LEU A 618 11.42 5.11 -27.85
N LEU A 619 12.55 5.73 -27.52
CA LEU A 619 13.08 6.91 -28.21
C LEU A 619 13.25 6.64 -29.70
N LYS A 620 13.97 5.57 -30.04
CA LYS A 620 14.22 5.17 -31.43
C LYS A 620 12.91 4.84 -32.16
N THR A 621 12.06 4.00 -31.57
CA THR A 621 10.79 3.59 -32.17
C THR A 621 9.86 4.78 -32.42
N ASN A 622 9.73 5.70 -31.46
CA ASN A 622 8.86 6.87 -31.62
C ASN A 622 9.42 7.86 -32.67
N GLN A 623 10.74 7.97 -32.81
CA GLN A 623 11.38 8.77 -33.85
C GLN A 623 11.18 8.15 -35.25
N GLU A 624 11.42 6.84 -35.39
CA GLU A 624 11.25 6.11 -36.64
C GLU A 624 9.80 6.17 -37.16
N THR A 625 8.82 6.20 -36.25
CA THR A 625 7.40 6.34 -36.64
C THR A 625 6.86 7.76 -36.54
N ASN A 626 7.74 8.76 -36.38
CA ASN A 626 7.41 10.19 -36.36
C ASN A 626 6.25 10.55 -35.41
N GLU A 627 6.23 9.95 -34.21
CA GLU A 627 5.19 10.20 -33.22
C GLU A 627 5.42 11.52 -32.48
N HIS A 628 4.33 12.22 -32.15
CA HIS A 628 4.41 13.38 -31.27
C HIS A 628 4.67 12.93 -29.83
N ILE A 629 5.77 13.35 -29.22
CA ILE A 629 6.07 13.00 -27.82
C ILE A 629 5.15 13.80 -26.88
N GLY A 630 4.41 13.09 -26.02
CA GLY A 630 3.43 13.72 -25.13
C GLY A 630 2.14 14.11 -25.84
N TRP A 631 1.43 15.10 -25.31
CA TRP A 631 0.13 15.56 -25.82
C TRP A 631 0.05 17.08 -25.88
N LYS A 632 -0.78 17.58 -26.80
CA LYS A 632 -1.09 19.01 -26.96
C LYS A 632 -2.20 19.48 -26.05
#